data_AF-A0A1S3QMG7-F1
#
_entry.id   AF-A0A1S3QMG7-F1
#
_cell.length_a   1.000
_cell.length_b   1.000
_cell.length_c   1.000
_cell.angle_alpha   90.00
_cell.angle_beta   90.00
_cell.angle_gamma   90.00
#
_symmetry.space_group_name_H-M   'P 1'
#
loop_
_entity.id
_entity.type
_entity.pdbx_description
1 polymer ?
#
loop_
_entity_poly.entity_id
_entity_poly.type
_entity_poly.pdbx_seq_one_letter_code
_entity_poly.pdbx_strand_id
1 'polypeptide(L)'
;ALYPGPDEGWQVYSSASEPDGKCVCTVVAPAQNLCKRDPRSRQLRLLTEQVQNVSQSMEVMDLRTSRDLQYVRDTEPLLRGVDGHIHTYTTNPRRLTKKGLQCLCVSSTPLVV
;
A
#
# COMPACT_ATOMS: atom_id res chain seq x y z
N ALA A 1 -17.27 46.36 2.97
CA ALA A 1 -16.68 47.18 1.89
C ALA A 1 -17.26 46.72 0.56
N LEU A 2 -17.45 47.61 -0.42
CA LEU A 2 -18.18 47.27 -1.67
C LEU A 2 -17.29 46.86 -2.86
N TYR A 3 -15.98 46.77 -2.66
CA TYR A 3 -15.01 46.31 -3.64
C TYR A 3 -14.14 45.20 -3.03
N PRO A 4 -13.92 44.07 -3.74
CA PRO A 4 -13.02 43.02 -3.29
C PRO A 4 -11.56 43.51 -3.30
N GLY A 5 -10.72 42.90 -2.45
CA GLY A 5 -9.29 43.21 -2.39
C GLY A 5 -8.53 42.75 -3.65
N PRO A 6 -7.28 43.23 -3.83
CA PRO A 6 -6.47 42.93 -5.03
C PRO A 6 -6.19 41.44 -5.26
N ASP A 7 -6.27 40.62 -4.21
CA ASP A 7 -6.10 39.16 -4.26
C ASP A 7 -7.40 38.36 -4.46
N GLU A 8 -8.56 39.01 -4.41
CA GLU A 8 -9.88 38.35 -4.29
C GLU A 8 -10.89 38.80 -5.39
N GLY A 9 -10.38 39.23 -6.55
CA GLY A 9 -11.19 39.80 -7.62
C GLY A 9 -10.71 39.50 -9.04
N TRP A 10 -11.54 39.86 -10.02
CA TRP A 10 -11.18 39.85 -11.44
C TRP A 10 -10.41 41.13 -11.79
N GLN A 11 -9.25 40.98 -12.44
CA GLN A 11 -8.42 42.09 -12.89
C GLN A 11 -8.96 42.60 -14.23
N VAL A 12 -9.69 43.72 -14.21
CA VAL A 12 -10.22 44.38 -15.41
C VAL A 12 -9.24 45.43 -15.91
N TYR A 13 -8.48 45.07 -16.93
CA TYR A 13 -7.85 46.06 -17.81
C TYR A 13 -8.97 46.63 -18.67
N SER A 14 -9.25 47.94 -18.64
CA SER A 14 -10.29 48.54 -19.47
C SER A 14 -9.69 49.36 -20.57
N SER A 15 -10.33 49.33 -21.74
CA SER A 15 -9.99 50.23 -22.84
C SER A 15 -11.13 50.26 -23.89
N ALA A 16 -11.47 51.46 -24.44
CA ALA A 16 -12.45 51.71 -25.51
C ALA A 16 -12.03 52.91 -26.39
N SER A 17 -12.09 52.81 -27.73
CA SER A 17 -11.51 53.78 -28.68
C SER A 17 -12.04 55.23 -28.59
N GLU A 18 -11.13 56.21 -28.56
CA GLU A 18 -11.47 57.66 -28.62
C GLU A 18 -11.81 58.12 -30.06
N PRO A 19 -12.56 59.24 -30.23
CA PRO A 19 -12.91 59.79 -31.54
C PRO A 19 -11.70 60.14 -32.42
N ASP A 20 -10.57 60.49 -31.82
CA ASP A 20 -9.28 60.75 -32.50
C ASP A 20 -8.56 59.46 -32.96
N GLY A 21 -9.27 58.33 -33.05
CA GLY A 21 -8.76 57.06 -33.58
C GLY A 21 -7.85 56.29 -32.62
N LYS A 22 -7.75 56.72 -31.36
CA LYS A 22 -6.87 56.10 -30.37
C LYS A 22 -7.50 54.83 -29.81
N CYS A 23 -6.95 53.69 -30.20
CA CYS A 23 -7.52 52.38 -29.94
C CYS A 23 -7.25 51.89 -28.53
N VAL A 24 -8.22 51.15 -28.00
CA VAL A 24 -8.26 50.66 -26.65
C VAL A 24 -9.50 49.70 -26.57
N CYS A 25 -9.65 48.57 -25.82
CA CYS A 25 -8.93 47.27 -25.70
C CYS A 25 -9.27 46.39 -24.42
N THR A 26 -10.41 46.52 -23.69
CA THR A 26 -10.71 45.84 -22.37
C THR A 26 -10.42 44.32 -22.27
N VAL A 27 -9.63 43.88 -21.26
CA VAL A 27 -9.31 42.48 -20.91
C VAL A 27 -9.67 42.20 -19.45
N VAL A 28 -10.29 41.04 -19.17
CA VAL A 28 -10.57 40.60 -17.79
C VAL A 28 -9.78 39.31 -17.49
N ALA A 29 -8.87 39.38 -16.53
CA ALA A 29 -8.03 38.25 -16.11
C ALA A 29 -8.35 37.81 -14.67
N PRO A 30 -8.26 36.50 -14.33
CA PRO A 30 -8.33 36.06 -12.95
C PRO A 30 -7.12 36.58 -12.16
N ALA A 31 -7.28 36.83 -10.85
CA ALA A 31 -6.15 37.18 -9.98
C ALA A 31 -5.00 36.18 -10.15
N GLN A 32 -3.77 36.70 -10.24
CA GLN A 32 -2.56 35.95 -10.65
C GLN A 32 -2.27 34.69 -9.81
N ASN A 33 -2.84 34.63 -8.60
CA ASN A 33 -2.70 33.54 -7.64
C ASN A 33 -3.60 32.32 -7.95
N LEU A 34 -4.67 32.47 -8.75
CA LEU A 34 -5.64 31.40 -9.03
C LEU A 34 -5.10 30.29 -9.95
N CYS A 35 -4.07 30.58 -10.75
CA CYS A 35 -3.44 29.61 -11.66
C CYS A 35 -2.36 28.72 -10.99
N LYS A 36 -2.14 28.83 -9.67
CA LYS A 36 -1.13 28.06 -8.92
C LYS A 36 -1.49 26.58 -8.66
N ARG A 37 -2.42 25.99 -9.41
CA ARG A 37 -2.78 24.57 -9.28
C ARG A 37 -1.78 23.67 -10.03
N ASP A 38 -0.52 23.71 -9.58
CA ASP A 38 0.59 22.99 -10.21
C ASP A 38 0.29 21.49 -10.29
N PRO A 39 0.23 20.88 -11.51
CA PRO A 39 -0.03 19.45 -11.65
C PRO A 39 1.04 18.59 -10.95
N ARG A 40 2.29 19.06 -10.81
CA ARG A 40 3.32 18.35 -10.03
C ARG A 40 2.94 18.26 -8.56
N SER A 41 2.42 19.33 -7.95
CA SER A 41 2.00 19.31 -6.54
C SER A 41 0.95 18.23 -6.25
N ARG A 42 -0.04 18.05 -7.16
CA ARG A 42 -1.04 16.98 -7.06
C ARG A 42 -0.42 15.60 -7.27
N GLN A 43 0.45 15.46 -8.26
CA GLN A 43 1.12 14.20 -8.57
C GLN A 43 2.07 13.75 -7.44
N LEU A 44 2.80 14.68 -6.83
CA LEU A 44 3.63 14.43 -5.66
C LEU A 44 2.79 13.98 -4.46
N ARG A 45 1.64 14.63 -4.20
CA ARG A 45 0.75 14.21 -3.10
C ARG A 45 0.24 12.78 -3.28
N LEU A 46 -0.23 12.45 -4.49
CA LEU A 46 -0.68 11.08 -4.83
C LEU A 46 0.46 10.05 -4.70
N LEU A 47 1.69 10.42 -5.11
CA LEU A 47 2.86 9.55 -4.95
C LEU A 47 3.21 9.33 -3.47
N THR A 48 3.15 10.37 -2.64
CA THR A 48 3.36 10.24 -1.18
C THR A 48 2.29 9.36 -0.53
N GLU A 49 1.01 9.56 -0.87
CA GLU A 49 -0.10 8.72 -0.40
C GLU A 49 0.11 7.25 -0.82
N GLN A 50 0.53 6.99 -2.07
CA GLN A 50 0.82 5.65 -2.56
C GLN A 50 2.03 5.01 -1.85
N VAL A 51 3.12 5.75 -1.66
CA VAL A 51 4.32 5.27 -0.96
C VAL A 51 3.98 4.91 0.49
N GLN A 52 3.21 5.75 1.19
CA GLN A 52 2.76 5.47 2.56
C GLN A 52 1.92 4.19 2.64
N ASN A 53 0.96 4.00 1.72
CA ASN A 53 0.16 2.77 1.64
C ASN A 53 1.01 1.53 1.38
N VAL A 54 2.01 1.62 0.49
CA VAL A 54 2.93 0.51 0.19
C VAL A 54 3.80 0.19 1.40
N SER A 55 4.37 1.19 2.08
CA SER A 55 5.16 1.00 3.31
C SER A 55 4.35 0.28 4.40
N GLN A 56 3.12 0.72 4.68
CA GLN A 56 2.24 0.05 5.65
C GLN A 56 1.93 -1.40 5.23
N SER A 57 1.67 -1.63 3.94
CA SER A 57 1.44 -3.00 3.44
C SER A 57 2.68 -3.89 3.58
N MET A 58 3.88 -3.32 3.46
CA MET A 58 5.15 -4.03 3.60
C MET A 58 5.42 -4.44 5.05
N GLU A 59 5.11 -3.59 6.02
CA GLU A 59 5.18 -3.93 7.45
C GLU A 59 4.23 -5.09 7.81
N VAL A 60 2.98 -5.05 7.34
CA VAL A 60 2.01 -6.16 7.56
C VAL A 60 2.46 -7.45 6.85
N MET A 61 3.06 -7.33 5.66
CA MET A 61 3.62 -8.47 4.93
C MET A 61 4.84 -9.08 5.64
N ASP A 62 5.71 -8.26 6.25
CA ASP A 62 6.87 -8.74 7.02
C ASP A 62 6.43 -9.51 8.27
N LEU A 63 5.50 -8.95 9.05
CA LEU A 63 4.91 -9.63 10.22
C LEU A 63 4.27 -10.97 9.86
N ARG A 64 3.52 -11.01 8.74
CA ARG A 64 2.95 -12.26 8.21
C ARG A 64 4.04 -13.25 7.81
N THR A 65 5.03 -12.80 7.02
CA THR A 65 6.11 -13.65 6.50
C THR A 65 6.95 -14.25 7.64
N SER A 66 7.24 -13.45 8.67
CA SER A 66 7.96 -13.90 9.87
C SER A 66 7.21 -15.02 10.61
N ARG A 67 5.90 -14.85 10.83
CA ARG A 67 5.03 -15.87 11.45
C ARG A 67 4.91 -17.13 10.57
N ASP A 68 4.70 -16.96 9.27
CA ASP A 68 4.52 -18.08 8.35
C ASP A 68 5.83 -18.88 8.20
N LEU A 69 6.99 -18.22 8.26
CA LEU A 69 8.31 -18.86 8.33
C LEU A 69 8.54 -19.59 9.67
N GLN A 70 8.04 -19.05 10.78
CA GLN A 70 8.07 -19.75 12.07
C GLN A 70 7.21 -21.02 12.03
N TYR A 71 6.00 -20.96 11.47
CA TYR A 71 5.14 -22.12 11.26
C TYR A 71 5.84 -23.22 10.43
N VAL A 72 6.56 -22.84 9.36
CA VAL A 72 7.36 -23.81 8.57
C VAL A 72 8.47 -24.44 9.42
N ARG A 73 9.18 -23.67 10.25
CA ARG A 73 10.22 -24.20 11.16
C ARG A 73 9.66 -25.16 12.21
N ASP A 74 8.48 -24.87 12.74
CA ASP A 74 7.84 -25.71 13.77
C ASP A 74 7.26 -27.00 13.17
N THR A 75 6.87 -26.99 11.89
CA THR A 75 6.30 -28.16 11.19
C THR A 75 7.35 -29.04 10.49
N GLU A 76 8.50 -28.50 10.07
CA GLU A 76 9.61 -29.28 9.49
C GLU A 76 10.03 -30.51 10.32
N PRO A 77 10.31 -30.43 11.64
CA PRO A 77 10.73 -31.59 12.42
C PRO A 77 9.61 -32.64 12.56
N LEU A 78 8.34 -32.24 12.51
CA LEU A 78 7.21 -33.16 12.53
C LEU A 78 7.17 -33.97 11.23
N LEU A 79 7.29 -33.31 10.07
CA LEU A 79 7.35 -33.96 8.76
C LEU A 79 8.58 -34.89 8.65
N ARG A 80 9.74 -34.46 9.16
CA ARG A 80 10.96 -35.29 9.24
C ARG A 80 10.77 -36.53 10.12
N GLY A 81 10.01 -36.42 11.21
CA GLY A 81 9.62 -37.55 12.06
C GLY A 81 8.70 -38.54 11.33
N VAL A 82 7.68 -38.03 10.63
CA VAL A 82 6.78 -38.83 9.78
C VAL A 82 7.57 -39.61 8.73
N ASP A 83 8.47 -38.94 7.99
CA ASP A 83 9.32 -39.54 6.96
C ASP A 83 10.22 -40.66 7.52
N GLY A 84 10.90 -40.41 8.65
CA GLY A 84 11.71 -41.44 9.32
C GLY A 84 10.91 -42.68 9.76
N HIS A 85 9.66 -42.49 10.18
CA HIS A 85 8.75 -43.60 10.49
C HIS A 85 8.29 -44.36 9.24
N ILE A 86 8.00 -43.67 8.13
CA ILE A 86 7.68 -44.30 6.84
C ILE A 86 8.89 -45.09 6.32
N HIS A 87 10.10 -44.52 6.37
CA HIS A 87 11.33 -45.22 5.99
C HIS A 87 11.58 -46.49 6.85
N THR A 88 11.30 -46.41 8.16
CA THR A 88 11.37 -47.58 9.05
C THR A 88 10.35 -48.66 8.67
N TYR A 89 9.15 -48.27 8.27
CA TYR A 89 8.12 -49.21 7.80
C TYR A 89 8.52 -49.89 6.48
N THR A 90 9.00 -49.13 5.49
CA THR A 90 9.37 -49.68 4.17
C THR A 90 10.59 -50.60 4.26
N THR A 91 11.54 -50.31 5.15
CA THR A 91 12.73 -51.16 5.38
C THR A 91 12.45 -52.37 6.29
N ASN A 92 11.58 -52.26 7.30
CA ASN A 92 11.21 -53.40 8.13
C ASN A 92 9.79 -53.27 8.73
N PRO A 93 8.75 -53.78 8.04
CA PRO A 93 7.36 -53.59 8.46
C PRO A 93 7.01 -54.29 9.79
N ARG A 94 7.83 -55.22 10.28
CA ARG A 94 7.62 -55.91 11.57
C ARG A 94 8.03 -55.07 12.80
N ARG A 95 8.69 -53.92 12.61
CA ARG A 95 9.14 -53.04 13.71
C ARG A 95 8.10 -52.03 14.22
N LEU A 96 6.91 -51.97 13.63
CA LEU A 96 5.85 -51.06 14.08
C LEU A 96 5.35 -51.41 15.49
N THR A 97 5.28 -50.41 16.36
CA THR A 97 4.62 -50.50 17.68
C THR A 97 3.45 -49.54 17.74
N LYS A 98 2.37 -49.91 18.44
CA LYS A 98 1.17 -49.04 18.60
C LYS A 98 1.51 -47.66 19.17
N LYS A 99 2.51 -47.56 20.06
CA LYS A 99 2.98 -46.28 20.61
C LYS A 99 3.58 -45.36 19.53
N GLY A 100 4.39 -45.87 18.62
CA GLY A 100 4.97 -45.06 17.53
C GLY A 100 3.91 -44.46 16.61
N LEU A 101 2.86 -45.23 16.29
CA LEU A 101 1.72 -44.73 15.51
C LEU A 101 0.88 -43.70 16.28
N GLN A 102 0.75 -43.85 17.60
CA GLN A 102 0.00 -42.91 18.43
C GLN A 102 0.69 -41.53 18.51
N CYS A 103 2.03 -41.47 18.51
CA CYS A 103 2.76 -40.20 18.47
C CYS A 103 2.50 -39.39 17.19
N LEU A 104 2.36 -40.07 16.03
CA LEU A 104 2.02 -39.42 14.76
C LEU A 104 0.66 -38.71 14.84
N CYS A 105 -0.37 -39.37 15.40
CA CYS A 105 -1.70 -38.76 15.56
C CYS A 105 -1.69 -37.54 16.50
N VAL A 106 -0.86 -37.53 17.55
CA VAL A 106 -0.75 -36.39 18.48
C VAL A 106 -0.06 -35.19 17.82
N SER A 107 0.94 -35.41 16.95
CA SER A 107 1.57 -34.31 16.19
C SER A 107 0.66 -33.69 15.11
N SER A 108 -0.47 -34.33 14.79
CA SER A 108 -1.41 -33.89 13.74
C SER A 108 -2.59 -33.07 14.26
N THR A 109 -2.67 -32.75 15.57
CA THR A 109 -3.68 -31.82 16.07
C THR A 109 -3.34 -30.40 15.59
N PRO A 110 -4.20 -29.72 14.82
CA PRO A 110 -3.93 -28.35 14.43
C PRO A 110 -3.90 -27.46 15.67
N LEU A 111 -2.81 -26.70 15.86
CA LEU A 111 -2.91 -25.48 16.64
C LEU A 111 -3.94 -24.59 15.97
N VAL A 112 -5.05 -24.35 16.66
CA VAL A 112 -6.10 -23.44 16.23
C VAL A 112 -5.50 -22.03 16.17
N VAL A 113 -5.60 -21.41 15.00
CA VAL A 113 -5.25 -20.00 14.74
C VAL A 113 -6.39 -19.10 15.21
#